data_AF-A0A1E7GKE5-F1
#
_entry.id   AF-A0A1E7GKE5-F1
#
_cell.length_a   1.000
_cell.length_b   1.000
_cell.length_c   1.000
_cell.angle_alpha   90.00
_cell.angle_beta   90.00
_cell.angle_gamma   90.00
#
_symmetry.space_group_name_H-M   'P 1'
#
loop_
_entity.id
_entity.type
_entity.pdbx_description
1 polymer ?
#
loop_
_entity_poly.entity_id
_entity_poly.type
_entity_poly.pdbx_seq_one_letter_code
_entity_poly.pdbx_strand_id
1 'polypeptide(L)' 'MNVLITGAAGNLGSLLARYILDKDKNINLILMQHRKKVPYDIQENARTKVRFADLSKPETLTGCLDGADV' A
#
# COMPACT_ATOMS: atom_id res chain seq x y z
N MET A 1 2.82 11.87 6.43
CA MET A 1 1.60 11.63 5.62
C MET A 1 1.59 10.17 5.20
N ASN A 2 0.45 9.49 5.31
CA ASN A 2 0.26 8.08 4.98
C ASN A 2 -0.63 7.96 3.75
N VAL A 3 -0.09 7.45 2.65
CA VAL A 3 -0.83 7.25 1.40
C VAL A 3 -1.18 5.78 1.25
N LEU A 4 -2.45 5.47 1.01
CA LEU A 4 -2.91 4.13 0.71
C LEU A 4 -2.90 3.87 -0.79
N ILE A 5 -2.23 2.78 -1.19
CA ILE A 5 -2.21 2.32 -2.58
C ILE A 5 -3.07 1.06 -2.69
N THR A 6 -4.22 1.20 -3.34
CA THR A 6 -4.99 0.04 -3.83
C THR A 6 -4.25 -0.64 -4.97
N GLY A 7 -4.43 -1.96 -5.13
CA GLY A 7 -3.74 -2.70 -6.20
C GLY A 7 -2.20 -2.62 -6.10
N ALA A 8 -1.64 -2.48 -4.90
CA ALA A 8 -0.20 -2.28 -4.67
C ALA A 8 0.69 -3.41 -5.22
N ALA A 9 0.15 -4.63 -5.35
CA ALA A 9 0.84 -5.76 -5.96
C ALA A 9 0.79 -5.77 -7.51
N GLY A 10 0.02 -4.88 -8.12
CA GLY A 10 -0.08 -4.69 -9.57
C GLY A 10 1.11 -3.91 -10.14
N ASN A 11 1.21 -3.87 -11.48
CA ASN A 11 2.32 -3.18 -12.15
C ASN A 11 2.34 -1.69 -11.81
N LEU A 12 1.19 -1.01 -11.95
CA LEU A 12 1.08 0.41 -11.65
C LEU A 12 1.32 0.71 -10.17
N GLY A 13 0.63 -0.02 -9.27
CA GLY A 13 0.76 0.19 -7.83
C GLY A 13 2.19 -0.01 -7.32
N SER A 14 2.87 -1.06 -7.80
CA SER A 14 4.26 -1.33 -7.39
C SER A 14 5.27 -0.35 -7.98
N LEU A 15 5.09 0.13 -9.21
CA LEU A 15 5.91 1.18 -9.79
C LEU A 15 5.72 2.52 -9.05
N LEU A 16 4.47 2.88 -8.75
CA LEU A 16 4.15 4.09 -7.99
C LEU A 16 4.76 4.03 -6.58
N ALA A 17 4.61 2.91 -5.88
CA ALA A 17 5.17 2.73 -4.56
C ALA A 17 6.70 2.89 -4.57
N ARG A 18 7.40 2.28 -5.54
CA ARG A 18 8.86 2.46 -5.70
C ARG A 18 9.22 3.91 -5.97
N TYR A 19 8.48 4.57 -6.86
CA TYR A 19 8.73 5.97 -7.19
C TYR A 19 8.58 6.87 -5.96
N ILE A 20 7.50 6.73 -5.18
CA ILE A 20 7.28 7.53 -3.97
C ILE A 20 8.37 7.24 -2.95
N LEU A 21 8.71 5.96 -2.72
CA LEU A 21 9.78 5.59 -1.79
C LEU A 21 11.15 6.16 -2.21
N ASP A 22 11.43 6.26 -3.50
CA ASP A 22 12.67 6.86 -4.00
C ASP A 22 12.66 8.40 -3.88
N LYS A 23 11.54 9.05 -4.28
CA LYS A 23 11.49 10.50 -4.48
C LYS A 23 11.06 11.31 -3.26
N ASP A 24 10.25 10.76 -2.38
CA ASP A 24 9.76 11.48 -1.21
C ASP A 24 9.94 10.64 0.06
N LYS A 25 10.87 11.08 0.92
CA LYS A 25 11.20 10.39 2.18
C LYS A 25 10.19 10.64 3.31
N ASN A 26 9.29 11.61 3.15
CA ASN A 26 8.33 12.02 4.18
C ASN A 26 6.95 11.34 4.06
N ILE A 27 6.74 10.60 2.96
CA ILE A 27 5.53 9.82 2.74
C ILE A 27 5.74 8.39 3.26
N ASN A 28 4.80 7.89 4.07
CA ASN A 28 4.67 6.48 4.38
C ASN A 28 3.59 5.87 3.49
N LEU A 29 3.73 4.58 3.17
CA LEU A 29 2.78 3.87 2.31
C LEU A 29 2.02 2.79 3.07
N ILE A 30 0.72 2.75 2.86
CA ILE A 30 -0.14 1.62 3.23
C ILE A 30 -0.44 0.87 1.94
N LEU A 31 -0.02 -0.39 1.85
CA LEU A 31 -0.10 -1.18 0.62
C LEU A 31 -1.23 -2.19 0.77
N MET A 32 -2.33 -1.95 0.05
CA MET A 32 -3.47 -2.87 0.07
C MET A 32 -3.12 -4.13 -0.73
N GLN A 33 -3.15 -5.25 -0.03
CA GLN A 33 -2.93 -6.58 -0.57
C GLN A 33 -4.23 -7.37 -0.58
N HIS A 34 -4.57 -7.95 -1.73
CA HIS A 34 -5.66 -8.92 -1.84
C HIS A 34 -5.05 -10.32 -2.04
N ARG A 35 -5.09 -10.85 -3.27
CA ARG A 35 -4.62 -12.21 -3.57
C ARG A 35 -3.12 -12.29 -3.87
N LYS A 36 -2.61 -11.31 -4.62
CA LYS A 36 -1.21 -11.26 -5.04
C LYS A 36 -0.39 -10.54 -3.96
N LYS A 37 0.74 -11.12 -3.58
CA LYS A 37 1.67 -10.49 -2.64
C LYS A 37 2.30 -9.23 -3.24
N VAL A 38 2.47 -8.20 -2.40
CA VAL A 38 3.28 -7.03 -2.74
C VAL A 38 4.74 -7.47 -2.96
N PRO A 39 5.47 -6.90 -3.93
CA PRO A 39 6.89 -7.20 -4.12
C PRO A 39 7.72 -7.02 -2.84
N TYR A 40 8.65 -7.96 -2.61
CA TYR A 40 9.44 -8.04 -1.38
C TYR A 40 10.24 -6.76 -1.07
N ASP A 41 10.84 -6.15 -2.10
CA ASP A 41 11.61 -4.91 -2.00
C ASP A 41 10.78 -3.73 -1.46
N ILE A 42 9.49 -3.72 -1.77
CA ILE A 42 8.57 -2.69 -1.30
C ILE A 42 8.09 -3.05 0.11
N GLN A 43 7.71 -4.30 0.34
CA GLN A 43 7.18 -4.78 1.61
C GLN A 43 8.14 -4.60 2.79
N GLU A 44 9.44 -4.82 2.60
CA GLU A 44 10.44 -4.71 3.67
C GLU A 44 10.93 -3.28 3.92
N ASN A 45 10.44 -2.31 3.15
CA ASN A 45 10.82 -0.93 3.37
C ASN A 45 10.20 -0.40 4.67
N ALA A 46 11.02 0.19 5.54
CA ALA A 46 10.63 0.69 6.85
C ALA A 46 9.48 1.72 6.84
N ARG A 47 9.22 2.37 5.69
CA ARG A 47 8.12 3.33 5.50
C ARG A 47 6.85 2.71 4.93
N THR A 48 6.76 1.39 4.90
CA THR A 48 5.61 0.69 4.33
C THR A 48 4.91 -0.19 5.36
N LYS A 49 3.60 -0.33 5.20
CA LYS A 49 2.77 -1.29 5.93
C LYS A 49 1.87 -2.01 4.95
N VAL A 50 1.93 -3.34 4.91
CA VAL A 50 1.02 -4.14 4.09
C VAL A 50 -0.25 -4.42 4.88
N ARG A 51 -1.41 -4.19 4.28
CA ARG A 51 -2.72 -4.50 4.88
C ARG A 51 -3.60 -5.26 3.92
N PHE A 52 -4.35 -6.23 4.44
CA PHE A 52 -5.29 -6.99 3.64
C PHE A 52 -6.59 -6.21 3.45
N ALA A 53 -7.12 -6.24 2.22
CA ALA A 53 -8.51 -5.89 1.95
C ALA A 53 -8.97 -6.47 0.60
N ASP A 54 -10.28 -6.67 0.48
CA ASP A 54 -10.97 -7.03 -0.74
C ASP A 54 -11.97 -5.91 -1.09
N LEU A 55 -11.74 -5.20 -2.19
CA LEU A 55 -12.61 -4.09 -2.63
C LEU A 55 -14.05 -4.54 -2.95
N SER A 56 -14.29 -5.84 -3.13
CA SER A 56 -15.64 -6.39 -3.28
C SER A 56 -16.37 -6.64 -1.96
N LYS A 57 -15.67 -6.52 -0.82
CA LYS A 57 -16.16 -6.79 0.53
C LYS A 57 -15.93 -5.57 1.44
N PRO A 58 -16.90 -4.64 1.51
CA PRO A 58 -16.75 -3.39 2.27
C PRO A 58 -16.31 -3.58 3.72
N GLU A 59 -16.71 -4.67 4.36
CA GLU A 59 -16.34 -5.04 5.72
C GLU A 59 -14.82 -5.23 5.92
N THR A 60 -14.07 -5.48 4.84
CA THR A 60 -12.61 -5.62 4.89
C THR A 60 -11.88 -4.27 4.80
N LEU A 61 -12.57 -3.19 4.42
CA LEU A 61 -11.94 -1.88 4.16
C LEU A 61 -11.63 -1.11 5.43
N THR A 62 -12.48 -1.20 6.46
CA THR A 62 -12.37 -0.39 7.68
C THR A 62 -10.98 -0.46 8.31
N GLY A 63 -10.43 -1.66 8.50
CA GLY A 63 -9.09 -1.83 9.06
C GLY A 63 -7.96 -1.48 8.08
N CYS A 64 -8.21 -1.59 6.77
CA CYS A 64 -7.22 -1.24 5.76
C CYS A 64 -7.01 0.27 5.66
N LEU A 65 -8.09 1.06 5.77
CA LEU A 65 -8.10 2.51 5.66
C LEU A 65 -7.60 3.25 6.91
N ASP A 66 -7.46 2.56 8.04
CA ASP A 66 -7.11 3.18 9.33
C ASP A 66 -5.81 4.00 9.29
N GLY A 67 -5.89 5.31 9.51
CA GLY A 67 -4.74 6.22 9.48
C GLY A 67 -4.16 6.50 8.09
N ALA A 68 -4.89 6.19 7.01
CA ALA A 68 -4.60 6.72 5.68
C ALA A 68 -5.07 8.18 5.59
N ASP A 69 -4.22 9.06 5.08
CA ASP A 69 -4.55 10.47 4.83
C ASP A 69 -5.14 10.66 3.42
N VAL A 70 -4.68 9.83 2.45
CA VAL A 70 -5.09 9.79 1.04
C VAL A 70 -5.17 8.36 0.56
#